data_AF-A0A838P8I1-F1
#
_entry.id   AF-A0A838P8I1-F1
#
_cell.length_a   1.000
_cell.length_b   1.000
_cell.length_c   1.000
_cell.angle_alpha   90.00
_cell.angle_beta   90.00
_cell.angle_gamma   90.00
#
_symmetry.space_group_name_H-M   'P 1'
#
loop_
_entity.id
_entity.type
_entity.pdbx_description
1 polymer ?
#
loop_
_entity_poly.entity_id
_entity_poly.type
_entity_poly.pdbx_seq_one_letter_code
_entity_poly.pdbx_strand_id
1 'polypeptide(L)'
;MKVALPPVYLPLVTFVTFVFMNDQAFHILEFDQLRALVRRGAQTSMGRARVDALAPLDSMEELQKALAASAECVQLRKRGATWSFSELREPAGALARLRVEGASLESITILELARLCEQAMSARAAIMAEREESPVLADIVASLPRELNSITARVANKILPSGDLDDRASPELARIRHEITKLRSSITRSLENLMRRAEEAVQDELVTIRNDRFVIPVKADHRGHIKGVAHGFSSSGATAFVEPLETIDANNELQSLRETEEREIYRILFALTEELRLQLAGIEMAAEAIDELDFINAKAVFHQNFNCVTPEVSAVAQT
;
A
#
# COMPACT_ATOMS: atom_id res chain seq x y z
N MET A 1 -9.76 -67.01 9.67
CA MET A 1 -10.15 -67.01 11.09
C MET A 1 -10.17 -65.56 11.55
N LYS A 2 -11.37 -64.94 11.58
CA LYS A 2 -11.56 -63.53 11.95
C LYS A 2 -11.34 -63.40 13.45
N VAL A 3 -10.32 -62.66 13.87
CA VAL A 3 -10.12 -62.30 15.27
C VAL A 3 -10.96 -61.06 15.53
N ALA A 4 -12.02 -61.22 16.33
CA ALA A 4 -12.84 -60.14 16.84
C ALA A 4 -12.12 -59.50 18.04
N LEU A 5 -11.90 -58.19 17.99
CA LEU A 5 -11.53 -57.38 19.15
C LEU A 5 -12.82 -56.88 19.83
N PRO A 6 -12.89 -56.84 21.18
CA PRO A 6 -14.07 -56.36 21.90
C PRO A 6 -14.19 -54.83 21.84
N PRO A 7 -15.42 -54.28 21.97
CA PRO A 7 -15.60 -52.84 22.03
C PRO A 7 -15.12 -52.31 23.39
N VAL A 8 -14.17 -51.38 23.36
CA VAL A 8 -13.76 -50.60 24.54
C VAL A 8 -14.84 -49.57 24.78
N TYR A 9 -15.62 -49.75 25.85
CA TYR A 9 -16.46 -48.71 26.43
C TYR A 9 -15.55 -47.63 27.03
N LEU A 10 -15.56 -46.42 26.45
CA LEU A 10 -15.12 -45.21 27.15
C LEU A 10 -16.36 -44.52 27.73
N PRO A 11 -16.39 -44.22 29.04
CA PRO A 11 -17.54 -43.62 29.67
C PRO A 11 -17.56 -42.10 29.50
N LEU A 12 -18.80 -41.60 29.39
CA LEU A 12 -19.29 -40.34 29.97
C LEU A 12 -18.59 -39.05 29.54
N VAL A 13 -19.12 -38.50 28.44
CA VAL A 13 -19.65 -37.12 28.35
C VAL A 13 -19.26 -36.20 29.51
N THR A 14 -18.12 -35.53 29.37
CA THR A 14 -17.90 -34.26 30.03
C THR A 14 -18.68 -33.21 29.23
N PHE A 15 -19.84 -32.81 29.72
CA PHE A 15 -20.52 -31.61 29.23
C PHE A 15 -19.65 -30.39 29.59
N VAL A 16 -18.71 -30.05 28.71
CA VAL A 16 -18.20 -28.68 28.63
C VAL A 16 -19.32 -27.90 27.96
N THR A 17 -19.96 -27.01 28.70
CA THR A 17 -21.03 -26.14 28.20
C THR A 17 -20.42 -25.17 27.19
N PHE A 18 -20.30 -25.59 25.94
CA PHE A 18 -20.18 -24.66 24.83
C PHE A 18 -21.40 -23.74 24.86
N VAL A 19 -21.21 -22.43 24.86
CA VAL A 19 -22.25 -21.53 24.34
C VAL A 19 -22.23 -21.69 22.81
N PHE A 20 -22.73 -22.83 22.32
CA PHE A 20 -23.05 -22.98 20.91
C PHE A 20 -24.31 -22.14 20.64
N MET A 21 -24.15 -20.87 20.27
CA MET A 21 -25.17 -20.23 19.46
C MET A 21 -25.13 -20.90 18.09
N ASN A 22 -26.10 -21.79 17.83
CA ASN A 22 -26.31 -22.37 16.51
C ASN A 22 -26.67 -21.25 15.52
N ASP A 23 -26.37 -21.40 14.23
CA ASP A 23 -26.61 -20.40 13.17
C ASP A 23 -28.03 -19.82 13.18
N GLN A 24 -29.01 -20.64 13.58
CA GLN A 24 -30.39 -20.23 13.77
C GLN A 24 -30.55 -19.10 14.82
N ALA A 25 -29.79 -19.11 15.91
CA ALA A 25 -29.82 -18.07 16.94
C ALA A 25 -29.24 -16.76 16.41
N PHE A 26 -28.14 -16.79 15.66
CA PHE A 26 -27.58 -15.61 15.00
C PHE A 26 -28.58 -14.97 14.03
N HIS A 27 -29.30 -15.81 13.27
CA HIS A 27 -30.34 -15.33 12.35
C HIS A 27 -31.53 -14.70 13.09
N ILE A 28 -32.06 -15.35 14.13
CA ILE A 28 -33.21 -14.84 14.91
C ILE A 28 -32.89 -13.51 15.59
N LEU A 29 -31.66 -13.37 16.11
CA LEU A 29 -31.20 -12.15 16.78
C LEU A 29 -30.72 -11.07 15.80
N GLU A 30 -30.84 -11.30 14.50
CA GLU A 30 -30.37 -10.40 13.45
C GLU A 30 -28.90 -9.98 13.66
N PHE A 31 -28.06 -10.90 14.11
CA PHE A 31 -26.70 -10.59 14.55
C PHE A 31 -25.82 -10.05 13.43
N ASP A 32 -26.07 -10.45 12.18
CA ASP A 32 -25.38 -9.87 11.03
C ASP A 32 -25.74 -8.39 10.80
N GLN A 33 -26.95 -7.96 11.18
CA GLN A 33 -27.29 -6.54 11.15
C GLN A 33 -26.53 -5.76 12.22
N LEU A 34 -26.34 -6.34 13.42
CA LEU A 34 -25.48 -5.77 14.45
C LEU A 34 -24.03 -5.66 13.97
N ARG A 35 -23.47 -6.75 13.39
CA ARG A 35 -22.13 -6.73 12.78
C ARG A 35 -22.03 -5.63 11.73
N ALA A 36 -23.04 -5.49 10.87
CA ALA A 36 -23.08 -4.43 9.86
C ALA A 36 -23.09 -3.01 10.45
N LEU A 37 -23.70 -2.80 11.62
CA LEU A 37 -23.64 -1.51 12.33
C LEU A 37 -22.25 -1.23 12.90
N VAL A 38 -21.63 -2.22 13.55
CA VAL A 38 -20.26 -2.10 14.09
C VAL A 38 -19.24 -1.88 12.96
N ARG A 39 -19.41 -2.58 11.83
CA ARG A 39 -18.53 -2.54 10.66
C ARG A 39 -18.36 -1.14 10.09
N ARG A 40 -19.35 -0.25 10.26
CA ARG A 40 -19.27 1.16 9.83
C ARG A 40 -18.17 1.95 10.55
N GLY A 41 -17.75 1.51 11.73
CA GLY A 41 -16.66 2.11 12.49
C GLY A 41 -15.26 1.60 12.11
N ALA A 42 -15.16 0.51 11.32
CA ALA A 42 -13.89 -0.06 10.87
C ALA A 42 -13.40 0.61 9.57
N GLN A 43 -12.14 1.06 9.60
CA GLN A 43 -11.53 1.86 8.53
C GLN A 43 -10.79 1.00 7.51
N THR A 44 -10.32 -0.18 7.90
CA THR A 44 -9.51 -1.09 7.07
C THR A 44 -10.30 -2.31 6.60
N SER A 45 -9.81 -3.00 5.57
CA SER A 45 -10.34 -4.31 5.14
C SER A 45 -10.20 -5.38 6.22
N MET A 46 -9.05 -5.43 6.90
CA MET A 46 -8.75 -6.39 7.97
C MET A 46 -9.71 -6.21 9.16
N GLY A 47 -9.84 -4.97 9.67
CA GLY A 47 -10.74 -4.68 10.79
C GLY A 47 -12.20 -4.97 10.46
N ARG A 48 -12.62 -4.69 9.22
CA ARG A 48 -13.95 -5.06 8.71
C ARG A 48 -14.17 -6.58 8.69
N ALA A 49 -13.19 -7.35 8.22
CA ALA A 49 -13.25 -8.81 8.25
C ALA A 49 -13.31 -9.35 9.70
N ARG A 50 -12.59 -8.74 10.65
CA ARG A 50 -12.70 -9.08 12.07
C ARG A 50 -14.07 -8.79 12.67
N VAL A 51 -14.70 -7.69 12.27
CA VAL A 51 -16.10 -7.42 12.67
C VAL A 51 -17.05 -8.46 12.09
N ASP A 52 -16.88 -8.86 10.83
CA ASP A 52 -17.72 -9.90 10.22
C ASP A 52 -17.56 -11.25 10.93
N ALA A 53 -16.36 -11.55 11.41
CA ALA A 53 -16.05 -12.76 12.19
C ALA A 53 -16.42 -12.67 13.68
N LEU A 54 -16.88 -11.51 14.17
CA LEU A 54 -17.23 -11.29 15.58
C LEU A 54 -18.21 -12.37 16.05
N ALA A 55 -17.91 -13.06 17.15
CA ALA A 55 -18.79 -14.07 17.76
C ALA A 55 -18.73 -13.96 19.30
N PRO A 56 -19.69 -14.55 20.03
CA PRO A 56 -19.62 -14.63 21.49
C PRO A 56 -18.32 -15.32 21.94
N LEU A 57 -17.70 -14.77 23.00
CA LEU A 57 -16.52 -15.34 23.64
C LEU A 57 -16.95 -16.34 24.72
N ASP A 58 -16.24 -17.44 24.84
CA ASP A 58 -16.47 -18.50 25.83
C ASP A 58 -15.46 -18.47 27.01
N SER A 59 -14.38 -17.70 26.87
CA SER A 59 -13.40 -17.45 27.92
C SER A 59 -13.70 -16.14 28.68
N MET A 60 -13.84 -16.24 30.01
CA MET A 60 -14.00 -15.07 30.88
C MET A 60 -12.80 -14.12 30.79
N GLU A 61 -11.59 -14.68 30.65
CA GLU A 61 -10.36 -13.90 30.53
C GLU A 61 -10.34 -13.08 29.23
N GLU A 62 -10.67 -13.72 28.10
CA GLU A 62 -10.75 -13.05 26.80
C GLU A 62 -11.85 -11.98 26.78
N LEU A 63 -13.00 -12.29 27.38
CA LEU A 63 -14.11 -11.34 27.50
C LEU A 63 -13.70 -10.11 28.32
N GLN A 64 -13.08 -10.30 29.49
CA GLN A 64 -12.62 -9.20 30.33
C GLN A 64 -11.59 -8.34 29.60
N LYS A 65 -10.62 -8.95 28.91
CA LYS A 65 -9.62 -8.23 28.11
C LYS A 65 -10.27 -7.44 26.97
N ALA A 66 -11.22 -8.04 26.24
CA ALA A 66 -11.92 -7.38 25.15
C ALA A 66 -12.79 -6.20 25.61
N LEU A 67 -13.44 -6.32 26.78
CA LEU A 67 -14.22 -5.26 27.41
C LEU A 67 -13.33 -4.13 27.91
N ALA A 68 -12.21 -4.46 28.55
CA ALA A 68 -11.20 -3.49 29.00
C ALA A 68 -10.64 -2.68 27.82
N ALA A 69 -10.17 -3.34 26.76
CA ALA A 69 -9.70 -2.68 25.55
C ALA A 69 -10.73 -1.72 24.94
N SER A 70 -12.01 -2.14 24.89
CA SER A 70 -13.10 -1.30 24.36
C SER A 70 -13.37 -0.10 25.27
N ALA A 71 -13.35 -0.28 26.60
CA ALA A 71 -13.54 0.79 27.56
C ALA A 71 -12.39 1.80 27.49
N GLU A 72 -11.14 1.34 27.48
CA GLU A 72 -9.95 2.18 27.33
C GLU A 72 -10.04 3.02 26.04
N CYS A 73 -10.38 2.41 24.91
CA CYS A 73 -10.49 3.11 23.63
C CYS A 73 -11.58 4.19 23.66
N VAL A 74 -12.73 3.91 24.26
CA VAL A 74 -13.79 4.91 24.45
C VAL A 74 -13.30 6.08 25.30
N GLN A 75 -12.57 5.83 26.38
CA GLN A 75 -12.04 6.89 27.25
C GLN A 75 -10.97 7.72 26.54
N LEU A 76 -10.03 7.09 25.83
CA LEU A 76 -9.03 7.80 25.02
C LEU A 76 -9.69 8.75 24.01
N ARG A 77 -10.71 8.27 23.29
CA ARG A 77 -11.47 9.11 22.35
C ARG A 77 -12.15 10.28 23.05
N LYS A 78 -12.72 10.08 24.24
CA LYS A 78 -13.34 11.16 25.04
C LYS A 78 -12.33 12.22 25.48
N ARG A 79 -11.09 11.82 25.75
CA ARG A 79 -9.98 12.74 26.10
C ARG A 79 -9.36 13.43 24.88
N GLY A 80 -9.80 13.10 23.66
CA GLY A 80 -9.33 13.72 22.42
C GLY A 80 -8.11 13.04 21.80
N ALA A 81 -7.69 11.87 22.28
CA ALA A 81 -6.69 11.07 21.59
C ALA A 81 -7.27 10.60 20.24
N THR A 82 -6.52 10.79 19.16
CA THR A 82 -6.96 10.45 17.80
C THR A 82 -5.87 9.71 17.04
N TRP A 83 -6.30 8.72 16.26
CA TRP A 83 -5.52 8.05 15.22
C TRP A 83 -6.47 7.67 14.08
N SER A 84 -5.91 7.50 12.88
CA SER A 84 -6.66 7.16 11.67
C SER A 84 -5.94 6.08 10.90
N PHE A 85 -6.72 5.15 10.35
CA PHE A 85 -6.27 4.06 9.48
C PHE A 85 -6.79 4.22 8.04
N SER A 86 -7.05 5.47 7.65
CA SER A 86 -7.59 5.84 6.35
C SER A 86 -6.62 5.54 5.21
N GLU A 87 -7.17 5.06 4.09
CA GLU A 87 -6.44 4.78 2.84
C GLU A 87 -5.34 3.72 2.96
N LEU A 88 -5.42 2.84 3.98
CA LEU A 88 -4.57 1.65 4.02
C LEU A 88 -5.08 0.60 3.05
N ARG A 89 -4.16 0.07 2.24
CA ARG A 89 -4.38 -1.15 1.47
C ARG A 89 -4.02 -2.37 2.30
N GLU A 90 -4.64 -3.48 1.95
CA GLU A 90 -4.35 -4.79 2.53
C GLU A 90 -2.87 -5.18 2.30
N PRO A 91 -2.05 -5.32 3.34
CA PRO A 91 -0.60 -5.48 3.18
C PRO A 91 -0.17 -6.92 2.85
N ALA A 92 -1.07 -7.91 2.93
CA ALA A 92 -0.73 -9.33 2.80
C ALA A 92 0.12 -9.68 1.56
N GLY A 93 -0.23 -9.11 0.39
CA GLY A 93 0.53 -9.31 -0.85
C GLY A 93 1.92 -8.70 -0.81
N ALA A 94 2.06 -7.49 -0.27
CA ALA A 94 3.33 -6.80 -0.13
C ALA A 94 4.25 -7.50 0.88
N LEU A 95 3.70 -7.95 2.02
CA LEU A 95 4.42 -8.72 3.03
C LEU A 95 4.90 -10.07 2.47
N ALA A 96 4.04 -10.79 1.75
CA ALA A 96 4.41 -12.03 1.07
C ALA A 96 5.55 -11.80 0.08
N ARG A 97 5.53 -10.68 -0.65
CA ARG A 97 6.60 -10.30 -1.58
C ARG A 97 7.91 -9.98 -0.86
N LEU A 98 7.87 -9.29 0.28
CA LEU A 98 9.05 -9.02 1.10
C LEU A 98 9.73 -10.29 1.62
N ARG A 99 8.97 -11.36 1.89
CA ARG A 99 9.53 -12.66 2.31
C ARG A 99 10.34 -13.36 1.21
N VAL A 100 10.16 -12.99 -0.05
CA VAL A 100 10.91 -13.55 -1.17
C VAL A 100 12.23 -12.79 -1.30
N GLU A 101 13.34 -13.47 -1.03
CA GLU A 101 14.68 -12.92 -1.20
C GLU A 101 14.92 -12.52 -2.66
N GLY A 102 15.53 -11.33 -2.85
CA GLY A 102 15.80 -10.79 -4.19
C GLY A 102 14.57 -10.23 -4.92
N ALA A 103 13.38 -10.28 -4.34
CA ALA A 103 12.21 -9.61 -4.90
C ALA A 103 12.28 -8.09 -4.66
N SER A 104 11.98 -7.30 -5.70
CA SER A 104 11.73 -5.86 -5.57
C SER A 104 10.24 -5.58 -5.44
N LEU A 105 9.91 -4.56 -4.65
CA LEU A 105 8.59 -3.93 -4.64
C LEU A 105 8.56 -2.77 -5.65
N GLU A 106 7.35 -2.46 -6.11
CA GLU A 106 7.06 -1.25 -6.89
C GLU A 106 6.94 -0.03 -5.96
N SER A 107 7.12 1.16 -6.51
CA SER A 107 7.12 2.41 -5.74
C SER A 107 5.82 2.65 -4.97
N ILE A 108 4.67 2.38 -5.59
CA ILE A 108 3.35 2.51 -4.96
C ILE A 108 3.22 1.54 -3.78
N THR A 109 3.66 0.29 -3.93
CA THR A 109 3.61 -0.69 -2.84
C THR A 109 4.53 -0.31 -1.68
N ILE A 110 5.70 0.28 -1.97
CA ILE A 110 6.61 0.82 -0.94
C ILE A 110 5.93 1.98 -0.18
N LEU A 111 5.25 2.89 -0.88
CA LEU A 111 4.49 3.97 -0.25
C LEU A 111 3.35 3.46 0.63
N GLU A 112 2.63 2.42 0.18
CA GLU A 112 1.55 1.80 0.94
C GLU A 112 2.06 1.19 2.26
N LEU A 113 3.19 0.46 2.22
CA LEU A 113 3.83 -0.06 3.42
C LEU A 113 4.36 1.05 4.34
N ALA A 114 4.92 2.11 3.77
CA ALA A 114 5.39 3.25 4.55
C ALA A 114 4.22 3.95 5.27
N ARG A 115 3.08 4.12 4.60
CA ARG A 115 1.86 4.68 5.21
C ARG A 115 1.33 3.80 6.34
N LEU A 116 1.34 2.48 6.16
CA LEU A 116 0.98 1.53 7.22
C LEU A 116 1.87 1.71 8.46
N CYS A 117 3.19 1.80 8.26
CA CYS A 117 4.15 2.03 9.34
C CYS A 117 3.92 3.38 10.04
N GLU A 118 3.69 4.45 9.27
CA GLU A 118 3.44 5.79 9.79
C GLU A 118 2.19 5.83 10.67
N GLN A 119 1.08 5.25 10.19
CA GLN A 119 -0.18 5.24 10.93
C GLN A 119 -0.11 4.36 12.19
N ALA A 120 0.59 3.22 12.14
CA ALA A 120 0.85 2.41 13.33
C ALA A 120 1.67 3.18 14.37
N MET A 121 2.72 3.89 13.94
CA MET A 121 3.55 4.69 14.84
C MET A 121 2.84 5.94 15.38
N SER A 122 1.92 6.52 14.61
CA SER A 122 1.02 7.58 15.07
C SER A 122 0.08 7.09 16.17
N ALA A 123 -0.58 5.94 15.95
CA ALA A 123 -1.42 5.30 16.98
C ALA A 123 -0.62 4.95 18.24
N ARG A 124 0.59 4.39 18.07
CA ARG A 124 1.54 4.13 19.17
C ARG A 124 1.83 5.40 19.97
N ALA A 125 2.12 6.52 19.31
CA ALA A 125 2.42 7.78 19.99
C ALA A 125 1.22 8.29 20.81
N ALA A 126 0.01 8.24 20.22
CA ALA A 126 -1.21 8.66 20.90
C ALA A 126 -1.55 7.80 22.12
N ILE A 127 -1.45 6.47 21.99
CA ILE A 127 -1.78 5.52 23.07
C ILE A 127 -0.72 5.58 24.17
N MET A 128 0.57 5.59 23.82
CA MET A 128 1.65 5.58 24.82
C MET A 128 1.72 6.86 25.66
N ALA A 129 1.13 7.96 25.19
CA ALA A 129 0.98 9.19 25.97
C ALA A 129 0.01 9.03 27.16
N GLU A 130 -0.92 8.08 27.08
CA GLU A 130 -1.98 7.80 28.07
C GLU A 130 -1.86 6.37 28.62
N ARG A 131 -0.67 5.77 28.56
CA ARG A 131 -0.44 4.34 28.84
C ARG A 131 -0.89 3.86 30.23
N GLU A 132 -0.85 4.74 31.24
CA GLU A 132 -1.25 4.41 32.61
C GLU A 132 -2.76 4.18 32.70
N GLU A 133 -3.51 4.86 31.84
CA GLU A 133 -4.97 4.82 31.78
C GLU A 133 -5.50 3.94 30.64
N SER A 134 -4.59 3.37 29.86
CA SER A 134 -4.90 2.47 28.74
C SER A 134 -3.89 1.32 28.62
N PRO A 135 -3.69 0.52 29.69
CA PRO A 135 -2.68 -0.54 29.70
C PRO A 135 -2.92 -1.61 28.64
N VAL A 136 -4.17 -2.02 28.39
CA VAL A 136 -4.46 -3.05 27.37
C VAL A 136 -4.14 -2.55 25.97
N LEU A 137 -4.45 -1.29 25.66
CA LEU A 137 -4.08 -0.68 24.39
C LEU A 137 -2.58 -0.43 24.28
N ALA A 138 -1.93 -0.02 25.38
CA ALA A 138 -0.49 0.18 25.43
C ALA A 138 0.25 -1.12 25.11
N ASP A 139 -0.21 -2.26 25.61
CA ASP A 139 0.38 -3.58 25.34
C ASP A 139 0.37 -3.93 23.83
N ILE A 140 -0.68 -3.55 23.10
CA ILE A 140 -0.79 -3.79 21.65
C ILE A 140 0.33 -3.08 20.88
N VAL A 141 0.68 -1.86 21.29
CA VAL A 141 1.61 -0.99 20.55
C VAL A 141 3.01 -0.91 21.16
N ALA A 142 3.21 -1.45 22.37
CA ALA A 142 4.44 -1.31 23.13
C ALA A 142 5.66 -1.87 22.38
N SER A 143 5.47 -3.02 21.73
CA SER A 143 6.49 -3.78 21.02
C SER A 143 6.82 -3.21 19.63
N LEU A 144 6.05 -2.25 19.11
CA LEU A 144 6.30 -1.67 17.80
C LEU A 144 7.66 -0.97 17.74
N PRO A 145 8.54 -1.36 16.79
CA PRO A 145 9.89 -0.82 16.68
C PRO A 145 9.88 0.63 16.22
N ARG A 146 10.71 1.47 16.85
CA ARG A 146 10.78 2.91 16.53
C ARG A 146 11.47 3.15 15.19
N GLU A 147 12.24 2.18 14.73
CA GLU A 147 12.94 2.13 13.45
C GLU A 147 11.96 2.27 12.27
N LEU A 148 10.69 1.93 12.45
CA LEU A 148 9.63 2.15 11.47
C LEU A 148 9.51 3.63 11.05
N ASN A 149 9.67 4.58 11.99
CA ASN A 149 9.69 6.01 11.64
C ASN A 149 10.88 6.40 10.76
N SER A 150 12.00 5.70 10.90
CA SER A 150 13.21 6.00 10.12
C SER A 150 13.06 5.55 8.67
N ILE A 151 12.46 4.38 8.42
CA ILE A 151 12.25 3.86 7.07
C ILE A 151 11.17 4.67 6.35
N THR A 152 10.09 5.07 7.02
CA THR A 152 9.05 5.93 6.40
C THR A 152 9.61 7.26 5.96
N ALA A 153 10.44 7.92 6.79
CA ALA A 153 11.12 9.15 6.43
C ALA A 153 12.06 8.98 5.23
N ARG A 154 12.78 7.85 5.13
CA ARG A 154 13.65 7.56 3.99
C ARG A 154 12.87 7.31 2.70
N VAL A 155 11.73 6.62 2.78
CA VAL A 155 10.82 6.42 1.65
C VAL A 155 10.28 7.79 1.17
N ALA A 156 9.79 8.62 2.08
CA ALA A 156 9.24 9.95 1.75
C ALA A 156 10.26 10.89 1.10
N ASN A 157 11.56 10.73 1.40
CA ASN A 157 12.64 11.50 0.79
C ASN A 157 13.03 11.00 -0.63
N LYS A 158 12.56 9.84 -1.05
CA LYS A 158 12.95 9.21 -2.33
C LYS A 158 11.79 9.01 -3.29
N ILE A 159 10.57 8.84 -2.78
CA ILE A 159 9.38 8.56 -3.58
C ILE A 159 8.36 9.66 -3.28
N LEU A 160 7.91 10.34 -4.33
CA LEU A 160 6.87 11.36 -4.27
C LEU A 160 5.51 10.73 -4.00
N PRO A 161 4.51 11.50 -3.51
CA PRO A 161 3.15 10.98 -3.32
C PRO A 161 2.50 10.42 -4.59
N SER A 162 2.97 10.79 -5.80
CA SER A 162 2.52 10.23 -7.07
C SER A 162 2.98 8.79 -7.31
N GLY A 163 4.01 8.32 -6.59
CA GLY A 163 4.72 7.07 -6.88
C GLY A 163 5.97 7.24 -7.74
N ASP A 164 6.22 8.44 -8.26
CA ASP A 164 7.46 8.72 -8.99
C ASP A 164 8.62 8.88 -8.01
N LEU A 165 9.83 8.48 -8.43
CA LEU A 165 11.02 8.79 -7.66
C LEU A 165 11.34 10.28 -7.76
N ASP A 166 11.69 10.89 -6.64
CA ASP A 166 12.22 12.26 -6.60
C ASP A 166 13.51 12.33 -7.43
N ASP A 167 13.73 13.44 -8.15
CA ASP A 167 14.95 13.66 -8.93
C ASP A 167 16.22 13.48 -8.09
N ARG A 168 16.14 13.78 -6.79
CA ARG A 168 17.22 13.71 -5.81
C ARG A 168 17.22 12.39 -5.03
N ALA A 169 16.41 11.40 -5.42
CA ALA A 169 16.39 10.09 -4.79
C ALA A 169 17.78 9.43 -4.80
N SER A 170 18.60 9.73 -5.81
CA SER A 170 20.05 9.51 -5.81
C SER A 170 20.79 10.59 -6.63
N PRO A 171 22.07 10.85 -6.34
CA PRO A 171 22.89 11.75 -7.16
C PRO A 171 23.01 11.27 -8.62
N GLU A 172 23.04 9.96 -8.84
CA GLU A 172 23.16 9.36 -10.17
C GLU A 172 21.87 9.53 -10.97
N LEU A 173 20.70 9.34 -10.35
CA LEU A 173 19.40 9.60 -10.98
C LEU A 173 19.27 11.07 -11.39
N ALA A 174 19.66 11.99 -10.50
CA ALA A 174 19.67 13.42 -10.79
C ALA A 174 20.55 13.75 -12.01
N ARG A 175 21.75 13.16 -12.08
CA ARG A 175 22.68 13.32 -13.20
C ARG A 175 22.07 12.81 -14.51
N ILE A 176 21.53 11.59 -14.50
CA ILE A 176 20.90 10.97 -15.68
C ILE A 176 19.72 11.82 -16.19
N ARG A 177 18.81 12.25 -15.29
CA ARG A 177 17.66 13.09 -15.64
C ARG A 177 18.08 14.45 -16.20
N HIS A 178 19.15 15.03 -15.67
CA HIS A 178 19.72 16.26 -16.21
C HIS A 178 20.27 16.07 -17.63
N GLU A 179 21.00 14.99 -17.88
CA GLU A 179 21.52 14.63 -19.21
C GLU A 179 20.39 14.38 -20.21
N ILE A 180 19.36 13.62 -19.83
CA ILE A 180 18.14 13.40 -20.61
C ILE A 180 17.51 14.74 -21.00
N THR A 181 17.32 15.64 -20.04
CA THR A 181 16.70 16.95 -20.28
C THR A 181 17.52 17.78 -21.25
N LYS A 182 18.84 17.86 -21.05
CA LYS A 182 19.76 18.61 -21.90
C LYS A 182 19.76 18.06 -23.34
N LEU A 183 19.80 16.74 -23.49
CA LEU A 183 19.83 16.07 -24.79
C LEU A 183 18.51 16.24 -25.53
N ARG A 184 17.36 16.12 -24.84
CA ARG A 184 16.04 16.43 -25.41
C ARG A 184 15.99 17.86 -25.96
N SER A 185 16.41 18.85 -25.17
CA SER A 185 16.47 20.24 -25.65
C SER A 185 17.44 20.46 -26.82
N SER A 186 18.52 19.67 -26.91
CA SER A 186 19.44 19.71 -28.04
C SER A 186 18.80 19.15 -29.32
N ILE A 187 18.17 17.98 -29.22
CA ILE A 187 17.48 17.32 -30.34
C ILE A 187 16.36 18.22 -30.87
N THR A 188 15.49 18.73 -29.99
CA THR A 188 14.39 19.60 -30.37
C THR A 188 14.88 20.83 -31.13
N ARG A 189 15.94 21.50 -30.65
CA ARG A 189 16.52 22.65 -31.36
C ARG A 189 17.10 22.29 -32.72
N SER A 190 17.74 21.13 -32.86
CA SER A 190 18.24 20.68 -34.17
C SER A 190 17.09 20.45 -35.15
N LEU A 191 16.04 19.77 -34.70
CA LEU A 191 14.86 19.49 -35.51
C LEU A 191 14.11 20.77 -35.90
N GLU A 192 13.90 21.69 -34.98
CA GLU A 192 13.29 23.01 -35.27
C GLU A 192 14.12 23.79 -36.30
N ASN A 193 15.45 23.80 -36.17
CA ASN A 193 16.33 24.45 -37.15
C ASN A 193 16.29 23.76 -38.52
N LEU A 194 16.18 22.43 -38.56
CA LEU A 194 16.01 21.70 -39.82
C LEU A 194 14.65 22.01 -40.46
N MET A 195 13.58 22.02 -39.67
CA MET A 195 12.24 22.32 -40.16
C MET A 195 12.15 23.72 -40.76
N ARG A 196 12.76 24.72 -40.13
CA ARG A 196 12.87 26.09 -40.68
C ARG A 196 13.66 26.16 -41.99
N ARG A 197 14.66 25.29 -42.18
CA ARG A 197 15.44 25.22 -43.43
C ARG A 197 14.70 24.47 -44.55
N ALA A 198 13.70 23.66 -44.21
CA ALA A 198 12.99 22.76 -45.12
C ALA A 198 11.46 22.95 -45.04
N GLU A 199 11.01 24.20 -44.86
CA GLU A 199 9.60 24.59 -44.64
C GLU A 199 8.65 24.00 -45.70
N GLU A 200 9.08 23.98 -46.96
CA GLU A 200 8.27 23.44 -48.07
C GLU A 200 7.98 21.93 -47.94
N ALA A 201 8.91 21.18 -47.36
CA ALA A 201 8.83 19.73 -47.19
C ALA A 201 8.13 19.30 -45.89
N VAL A 202 8.03 20.20 -44.91
CA VAL A 202 7.42 19.93 -43.60
C VAL A 202 5.91 20.11 -43.68
N GLN A 203 5.15 19.21 -43.04
CA GLN A 203 3.70 19.28 -42.97
C GLN A 203 3.22 20.17 -41.82
N ASP A 204 3.77 19.98 -40.62
CA ASP A 204 3.47 20.76 -39.41
C ASP A 204 4.77 21.22 -38.73
N GLU A 205 4.84 22.47 -38.28
CA GLU A 205 6.01 23.03 -37.60
C GLU A 205 6.16 22.60 -36.13
N LEU A 206 5.83 21.34 -35.81
CA LEU A 206 5.95 20.79 -34.47
C LEU A 206 6.80 19.52 -34.46
N VAL A 207 7.86 19.53 -33.65
CA VAL A 207 8.61 18.32 -33.31
C VAL A 207 7.70 17.37 -32.54
N THR A 208 7.65 16.10 -32.96
CA THR A 208 6.80 15.09 -32.33
C THR A 208 7.59 13.85 -31.94
N ILE A 209 6.96 12.92 -31.22
CA ILE A 209 7.55 11.66 -30.80
C ILE A 209 6.81 10.50 -31.48
N ARG A 210 7.56 9.58 -32.10
CA ARG A 210 7.07 8.32 -32.66
C ARG A 210 8.00 7.18 -32.28
N ASN A 211 7.44 6.09 -31.75
CA ASN A 211 8.20 4.94 -31.25
C ASN A 211 9.36 5.38 -30.35
N ASP A 212 9.08 6.31 -29.43
CA ASP A 212 10.03 6.92 -28.49
C ASP A 212 11.17 7.75 -29.11
N ARG A 213 11.14 8.00 -30.42
CA ARG A 213 12.09 8.83 -31.15
C ARG A 213 11.52 10.21 -31.44
N PHE A 214 12.37 11.23 -31.30
CA PHE A 214 12.04 12.58 -31.79
C PHE A 214 12.13 12.61 -33.30
N VAL A 215 11.05 13.06 -33.93
CA VAL A 215 10.84 13.05 -35.38
C VAL A 215 10.12 14.30 -35.83
N ILE A 216 10.17 14.56 -37.13
CA ILE A 216 9.48 15.68 -37.77
C ILE A 216 8.47 15.18 -38.81
N PRO A 217 7.31 15.83 -38.94
CA PRO A 217 6.31 15.44 -39.93
C PRO A 217 6.66 16.01 -41.30
N VAL A 218 6.94 15.14 -42.26
CA VAL A 218 7.32 15.45 -43.64
C VAL A 218 6.19 15.04 -44.59
N LYS A 219 5.87 15.89 -45.57
CA LYS A 219 4.87 15.58 -46.60
C LYS A 219 5.30 14.35 -47.40
N ALA A 220 4.36 13.46 -47.71
CA ALA A 220 4.69 12.17 -48.31
C ALA A 220 5.39 12.27 -49.67
N ASP A 221 5.04 13.28 -50.44
CA ASP A 221 5.60 13.68 -51.73
C ASP A 221 6.99 14.32 -51.63
N HIS A 222 7.36 14.86 -50.45
CA HIS A 222 8.64 15.55 -50.22
C HIS A 222 9.63 14.74 -49.34
N ARG A 223 9.36 13.45 -49.07
CA ARG A 223 10.21 12.59 -48.21
C ARG A 223 11.69 12.54 -48.61
N GLY A 224 12.00 12.69 -49.90
CA GLY A 224 13.38 12.69 -50.39
C GLY A 224 14.18 13.96 -50.07
N HIS A 225 13.52 15.05 -49.66
CA HIS A 225 14.18 16.32 -49.32
C HIS A 225 14.87 16.28 -47.97
N ILE A 226 14.33 15.51 -47.01
CA ILE A 226 14.92 15.35 -45.68
C ILE A 226 15.49 13.94 -45.59
N LYS A 227 16.82 13.83 -45.58
CA LYS A 227 17.50 12.55 -45.40
C LYS A 227 17.30 12.05 -43.97
N GLY A 228 16.74 10.86 -43.82
CA GLY A 228 16.44 10.28 -42.52
C GLY A 228 15.73 8.94 -42.61
N VAL A 229 15.34 8.42 -41.45
CA VAL A 229 14.61 7.15 -41.31
C VAL A 229 13.16 7.45 -40.95
N ALA A 230 12.21 6.84 -41.67
CA ALA A 230 10.80 6.98 -41.35
C ALA A 230 10.40 6.03 -40.21
N HIS A 231 9.78 6.57 -39.16
CA HIS A 231 9.28 5.83 -37.98
C HIS A 231 7.77 5.63 -37.97
N GLY A 232 7.09 6.03 -39.04
CA GLY A 232 5.66 5.80 -39.20
C GLY A 232 5.01 6.77 -40.18
N PHE A 233 3.73 6.55 -40.41
CA PHE A 233 2.90 7.36 -41.30
C PHE A 233 1.61 7.78 -40.60
N SER A 234 1.02 8.89 -41.04
CA SER A 234 -0.34 9.24 -40.64
C SER A 234 -1.34 8.21 -41.17
N SER A 235 -2.54 8.15 -40.58
CA SER A 235 -3.59 7.20 -41.01
C SER A 235 -4.01 7.38 -42.47
N SER A 236 -3.89 8.59 -43.02
CA SER A 236 -4.14 8.88 -44.43
C SER A 236 -2.93 8.62 -45.34
N GLY A 237 -1.75 8.31 -44.77
CA GLY A 237 -0.49 8.13 -45.49
C GLY A 237 0.17 9.43 -45.98
N ALA A 238 -0.52 10.57 -45.84
CA ALA A 238 -0.09 11.87 -46.36
C ALA A 238 1.15 12.46 -45.65
N THR A 239 1.45 12.00 -44.44
CA THR A 239 2.56 12.50 -43.62
C THR A 239 3.45 11.32 -43.22
N ALA A 240 4.76 11.47 -43.42
CA ALA A 240 5.76 10.58 -42.84
C ALA A 240 6.42 11.24 -41.64
N PHE A 241 6.60 10.49 -40.57
CA PHE A 241 7.35 10.94 -39.41
C PHE A 241 8.80 10.50 -39.55
N VAL A 242 9.67 11.44 -39.87
CA VAL A 242 11.08 11.17 -40.23
C VAL A 242 11.99 11.58 -39.09
N GLU A 243 12.90 10.68 -38.70
CA GLU A 243 14.09 10.99 -37.90
C GLU A 243 15.22 11.39 -38.85
N PRO A 244 15.62 12.67 -38.89
CA PRO A 244 16.71 13.13 -39.74
C PRO A 244 18.05 12.50 -39.36
N LEU A 245 18.94 12.30 -40.34
CA LEU A 245 20.27 11.74 -40.11
C LEU A 245 21.08 12.49 -39.04
N GLU A 246 20.91 13.82 -38.95
CA GLU A 246 21.62 14.68 -38.00
C GLU A 246 21.22 14.46 -36.53
N THR A 247 20.09 13.79 -36.26
CA THR A 247 19.61 13.52 -34.89
C THR A 247 19.60 12.05 -34.49
N ILE A 248 19.99 11.13 -35.39
CA ILE A 248 19.98 9.68 -35.13
C ILE A 248 20.82 9.33 -33.90
N ASP A 249 22.07 9.83 -33.85
CA ASP A 249 22.99 9.52 -32.76
C ASP A 249 22.48 10.07 -31.42
N ALA A 250 21.97 11.31 -31.43
CA ALA A 250 21.40 11.94 -30.24
C ALA A 250 20.13 11.21 -29.74
N ASN A 251 19.26 10.74 -30.64
CA ASN A 251 18.11 9.93 -30.26
C ASN A 251 18.52 8.57 -29.70
N ASN A 252 19.56 7.92 -30.26
CA ASN A 252 20.11 6.67 -29.73
C ASN A 252 20.69 6.86 -28.33
N GLU A 253 21.46 7.93 -28.13
CA GLU A 253 22.00 8.29 -26.80
C GLU A 253 20.88 8.58 -25.80
N LEU A 254 19.83 9.29 -26.21
CA LEU A 254 18.66 9.54 -25.37
C LEU A 254 17.97 8.25 -24.94
N GLN A 255 17.84 7.28 -25.86
CA GLN A 255 17.28 5.97 -25.55
C GLN A 255 18.16 5.21 -24.54
N SER A 256 19.49 5.21 -24.76
CA SER A 256 20.45 4.61 -23.82
C SER A 256 20.39 5.25 -22.43
N LEU A 257 20.21 6.58 -22.34
CA LEU A 257 20.06 7.28 -21.07
C LEU A 257 18.76 6.89 -20.35
N ARG A 258 17.64 6.73 -21.08
CA ARG A 258 16.37 6.24 -20.50
C ARG A 258 16.50 4.82 -19.94
N GLU A 259 17.15 3.92 -20.67
CA GLU A 259 17.43 2.56 -20.17
C GLU A 259 18.36 2.57 -18.96
N THR A 260 19.24 3.57 -18.86
CA THR A 260 20.08 3.78 -17.67
C THR A 260 19.27 4.34 -16.50
N GLU A 261 18.34 5.25 -16.76
CA GLU A 261 17.39 5.77 -15.77
C GLU A 261 16.53 4.64 -15.18
N GLU A 262 15.94 3.79 -16.02
CA GLU A 262 15.12 2.66 -15.56
C GLU A 262 15.91 1.70 -14.67
N ARG A 263 17.16 1.40 -15.02
CA ARG A 263 18.06 0.57 -14.19
C ARG A 263 18.38 1.23 -12.86
N GLU A 264 18.62 2.54 -12.84
CA GLU A 264 18.87 3.28 -11.62
C GLU A 264 17.63 3.35 -10.72
N ILE A 265 16.45 3.56 -11.29
CA ILE A 265 15.16 3.50 -10.58
C ILE A 265 14.99 2.12 -9.95
N TYR A 266 15.18 1.04 -10.72
CA TYR A 266 15.09 -0.32 -10.19
C TYR A 266 16.08 -0.55 -9.04
N ARG A 267 17.32 -0.07 -9.17
CA ARG A 267 18.34 -0.18 -8.11
C ARG A 267 17.90 0.52 -6.82
N ILE A 268 17.31 1.71 -6.92
CA ILE A 268 16.82 2.48 -5.76
C ILE A 268 15.63 1.76 -5.11
N LEU A 269 14.66 1.29 -5.90
CA LEU A 269 13.49 0.56 -5.41
C LEU A 269 13.89 -0.76 -4.75
N PHE A 270 14.85 -1.47 -5.34
CA PHE A 270 15.41 -2.68 -4.75
C PHE A 270 16.07 -2.39 -3.40
N ALA A 271 16.91 -1.36 -3.31
CA ALA A 271 17.54 -0.97 -2.05
C ALA A 271 16.52 -0.60 -0.97
N LEU A 272 15.47 0.16 -1.31
CA LEU A 272 14.38 0.46 -0.38
C LEU A 272 13.62 -0.81 0.04
N THR A 273 13.43 -1.75 -0.88
CA THR A 273 12.82 -3.04 -0.60
C THR A 273 13.66 -3.87 0.37
N GLU A 274 14.99 -3.89 0.21
CA GLU A 274 15.91 -4.54 1.17
C GLU A 274 15.78 -3.93 2.56
N GLU A 275 15.72 -2.60 2.66
CA GLU A 275 15.57 -1.93 3.95
C GLU A 275 14.23 -2.24 4.62
N LEU A 276 13.14 -2.30 3.85
CA LEU A 276 11.84 -2.75 4.35
C LEU A 276 11.89 -4.22 4.77
N ARG A 277 12.59 -5.08 4.03
CA ARG A 277 12.75 -6.51 4.36
C ARG A 277 13.49 -6.69 5.68
N LEU A 278 14.51 -5.88 5.96
CA LEU A 278 15.20 -5.88 7.26
C LEU A 278 14.26 -5.53 8.42
N GLN A 279 13.18 -4.82 8.15
CA GLN A 279 12.16 -4.43 9.12
C GLN A 279 10.89 -5.27 9.03
N LEU A 280 10.89 -6.38 8.27
CA LEU A 280 9.68 -7.15 7.97
C LEU A 280 8.89 -7.53 9.22
N ALA A 281 9.56 -8.08 10.25
CA ALA A 281 8.90 -8.43 11.50
C ALA A 281 8.20 -7.22 12.16
N GLY A 282 8.84 -6.04 12.13
CA GLY A 282 8.24 -4.81 12.64
C GLY A 282 7.04 -4.34 11.82
N ILE A 283 7.07 -4.52 10.50
CA ILE A 283 5.95 -4.18 9.61
C ILE A 283 4.78 -5.15 9.82
N GLU A 284 5.05 -6.43 10.03
CA GLU A 284 4.04 -7.43 10.38
C GLU A 284 3.37 -7.08 11.72
N MET A 285 4.15 -6.74 12.75
CA MET A 285 3.62 -6.26 14.02
C MET A 285 2.79 -4.99 13.87
N ALA A 286 3.20 -4.07 12.98
CA ALA A 286 2.43 -2.85 12.69
C ALA A 286 1.08 -3.17 12.04
N ALA A 287 1.04 -4.13 11.11
CA ALA A 287 -0.20 -4.56 10.48
C ALA A 287 -1.15 -5.23 11.49
N GLU A 288 -0.62 -6.11 12.36
CA GLU A 288 -1.38 -6.75 13.44
C GLU A 288 -1.92 -5.74 14.45
N ALA A 289 -1.10 -4.76 14.86
CA ALA A 289 -1.53 -3.71 15.77
C ALA A 289 -2.64 -2.84 15.16
N ILE A 290 -2.54 -2.49 13.87
CA ILE A 290 -3.59 -1.74 13.17
C ILE A 290 -4.89 -2.55 13.10
N ASP A 291 -4.83 -3.84 12.77
CA ASP A 291 -6.01 -4.70 12.71
C ASP A 291 -6.72 -4.80 14.08
N GLU A 292 -5.95 -5.00 15.16
CA GLU A 292 -6.50 -5.02 16.51
C GLU A 292 -7.12 -3.67 16.91
N LEU A 293 -6.39 -2.58 16.70
CA LEU A 293 -6.85 -1.23 17.05
C LEU A 293 -8.04 -0.78 16.22
N ASP A 294 -8.12 -1.12 14.93
CA ASP A 294 -9.25 -0.76 14.07
C ASP A 294 -10.52 -1.48 14.50
N PHE A 295 -10.41 -2.77 14.85
CA PHE A 295 -11.52 -3.55 15.39
C PHE A 295 -12.01 -3.00 16.74
N ILE A 296 -11.09 -2.65 17.66
CA ILE A 296 -11.45 -2.03 18.93
C ILE A 296 -12.09 -0.66 18.71
N ASN A 297 -11.50 0.16 17.82
CA ASN A 297 -12.04 1.48 17.49
C ASN A 297 -13.44 1.38 16.85
N ALA A 298 -13.70 0.37 16.02
CA ALA A 298 -15.03 0.13 15.45
C ALA A 298 -16.09 -0.09 16.54
N LYS A 299 -15.77 -0.88 17.57
CA LYS A 299 -16.63 -1.06 18.75
C LYS A 299 -16.79 0.23 19.54
N ALA A 300 -15.73 1.03 19.69
CA ALA A 300 -15.80 2.32 20.38
C ALA A 300 -16.67 3.35 19.63
N VAL A 301 -16.60 3.37 18.30
CA VAL A 301 -17.48 4.21 17.45
C VAL A 301 -18.93 3.74 17.58
N PHE A 302 -19.19 2.44 17.56
CA PHE A 302 -20.52 1.89 17.83
C PHE A 302 -21.03 2.32 19.22
N HIS A 303 -20.19 2.18 20.25
CA HIS A 303 -20.52 2.61 21.62
C HIS A 303 -20.93 4.09 21.67
N GLN A 304 -20.21 4.98 20.98
CA GLN A 304 -20.52 6.41 20.93
C GLN A 304 -21.83 6.68 20.17
N ASN A 305 -22.03 6.05 19.02
CA ASN A 305 -23.20 6.30 18.18
C ASN A 305 -24.52 5.82 18.80
N PHE A 306 -24.47 4.76 19.62
CA PHE A 306 -25.64 4.15 20.23
C PHE A 306 -25.72 4.36 21.75
N ASN A 307 -24.87 5.21 22.32
CA ASN A 307 -24.79 5.49 23.77
C ASN A 307 -24.73 4.21 24.61
N CYS A 308 -23.90 3.26 24.18
CA CYS A 308 -23.75 1.99 24.89
C CYS A 308 -23.04 2.18 26.24
N VAL A 309 -23.07 1.13 27.05
CA VAL A 309 -22.30 1.05 28.30
C VAL A 309 -21.37 -0.16 28.22
N THR A 310 -20.21 -0.09 28.87
CA THR A 310 -19.37 -1.27 29.06
C THR A 310 -19.97 -2.10 30.19
N PRO A 311 -20.40 -3.34 29.94
CA PRO A 311 -20.99 -4.18 30.99
C PRO A 311 -19.91 -4.63 31.98
N GLU A 312 -20.31 -4.74 33.25
CA GLU A 312 -19.56 -5.48 34.27
C GLU A 312 -20.00 -6.95 34.23
N VAL A 313 -19.04 -7.87 34.19
CA VAL A 313 -19.31 -9.31 34.11
C VAL A 313 -18.83 -9.97 35.39
N SER A 314 -19.73 -10.69 36.06
CA SER A 314 -19.43 -11.52 37.23
C SER A 314 -19.52 -13.00 36.88
N ALA A 315 -18.69 -13.82 37.51
CA ALA A 315 -18.90 -15.26 37.47
C ALA A 315 -20.14 -15.58 38.31
N VAL A 316 -21.12 -16.25 37.70
CA VAL A 316 -22.26 -16.77 38.45
C VAL A 316 -21.73 -17.85 39.39
N ALA A 317 -21.80 -17.62 40.69
CA ALA A 317 -21.50 -18.64 41.68
C ALA A 317 -22.45 -19.81 41.44
N GLN A 318 -21.93 -20.95 40.97
CA GLN A 318 -22.70 -22.18 40.87
C GLN A 318 -23.13 -22.54 42.30
N THR A 319 -24.43 -22.40 42.58
CA THR A 319 -25.05 -22.77 43.84
C THR A 319 -25.62 -24.18 43.74
#